data_AF-A0A377N6Z9-F1
#
_entry.id   AF-A0A377N6Z9-F1
#
_cell.length_a   1.000
_cell.length_b   1.000
_cell.length_c   1.000
_cell.angle_alpha   90.00
_cell.angle_beta   90.00
_cell.angle_gamma   90.00
#
_symmetry.space_group_name_H-M   'P 1'
#
loop_
_entity.id
_entity.type
_entity.pdbx_description
1 polymer ?
#
loop_
_entity_poly.entity_id
_entity_poly.type
_entity_poly.pdbx_seq_one_letter_code
_entity_poly.pdbx_strand_id
1 'polypeptide(L)'
;MISGCDSRVQHYWNNLDEEGRRYLCFLAGLKQRHIECDWADLSEGEKVSLWGAVLKVRQLQQDTRFFTPEDFKGAGACRVAPREVEQDVNNSMH
;
A
#
# COMPACT_ATOMS: atom_id res chain seq x y z
N MET A 1 -23.63 -21.02 1.12
CA MET A 1 -23.06 -20.83 2.48
C MET A 1 -21.66 -20.30 2.29
N ILE A 2 -21.47 -18.99 2.49
CA ILE A 2 -20.12 -18.41 2.55
C ILE A 2 -19.57 -18.90 3.88
N SER A 3 -18.50 -19.71 3.86
CA SER A 3 -17.76 -20.09 5.07
C SER A 3 -17.07 -18.83 5.60
N GLY A 4 -17.85 -17.99 6.28
CA GLY A 4 -17.73 -16.54 6.20
C GLY A 4 -16.94 -15.89 7.32
N CYS A 5 -15.66 -16.24 7.46
CA CYS A 5 -14.76 -15.55 8.39
C CYS A 5 -13.32 -15.42 7.87
N ASP A 6 -13.08 -15.36 6.56
CA ASP A 6 -11.82 -14.74 6.12
C ASP A 6 -11.88 -13.28 6.55
N SER A 7 -11.05 -12.94 7.54
CA SER A 7 -11.00 -11.59 8.08
C SER A 7 -10.72 -10.60 6.95
N ARG A 8 -11.39 -9.44 6.93
CA ARG A 8 -11.16 -8.40 5.90
C ARG A 8 -9.67 -8.06 5.74
N VAL A 9 -8.89 -8.16 6.82
CA VAL A 9 -7.45 -7.91 6.80
C VAL A 9 -6.67 -9.03 6.10
N GLN A 10 -7.09 -10.28 6.27
CA GLN A 10 -6.50 -11.44 5.59
C GLN A 10 -6.77 -11.36 4.09
N HIS A 11 -8.01 -11.04 3.70
CA HIS A 11 -8.34 -10.81 2.29
C HIS A 11 -7.50 -9.67 1.71
N TYR A 12 -7.37 -8.55 2.42
CA TYR A 12 -6.53 -7.44 1.98
C TYR A 12 -5.06 -7.85 1.81
N TRP A 13 -4.47 -8.51 2.81
CA TRP A 13 -3.09 -8.99 2.77
C TRP A 13 -2.85 -9.94 1.59
N ASN A 14 -3.74 -10.92 1.44
CA ASN A 14 -3.61 -11.96 0.42
C ASN A 14 -3.73 -11.40 -1.00
N ASN A 15 -4.51 -10.32 -1.20
CA ASN A 15 -4.69 -9.66 -2.49
C ASN A 15 -3.78 -8.44 -2.70
N LEU A 16 -2.96 -8.07 -1.72
CA LEU A 16 -1.99 -7.01 -1.87
C LEU A 16 -0.87 -7.49 -2.79
N ASP A 17 -0.49 -6.67 -3.75
CA ASP A 17 0.65 -6.95 -4.62
C ASP A 17 1.97 -6.97 -3.84
N GLU A 18 3.00 -7.54 -4.47
CA GLU A 18 4.29 -7.72 -3.81
C GLU A 18 4.92 -6.38 -3.40
N GLU A 19 4.72 -5.32 -4.20
CA GLU A 19 5.19 -3.97 -3.90
C GLU A 19 4.49 -3.40 -2.66
N GLY A 20 3.16 -3.49 -2.57
CA GLY A 20 2.41 -3.07 -1.39
C GLY A 20 2.82 -3.84 -0.13
N ARG A 21 3.03 -5.16 -0.26
CA ARG A 21 3.53 -5.98 0.86
C ARG A 21 4.92 -5.55 1.30
N ARG A 22 5.85 -5.30 0.37
CA ARG A 22 7.19 -4.76 0.65
C ARG A 22 7.11 -3.46 1.44
N TYR A 23 6.28 -2.51 1.01
CA TYR A 23 6.13 -1.23 1.69
C TYR A 23 5.60 -1.38 3.12
N LEU A 24 4.55 -2.18 3.31
CA LEU A 24 3.98 -2.42 4.64
C LEU A 24 4.98 -3.14 5.56
N CYS A 25 5.66 -4.18 5.06
CA CYS A 25 6.70 -4.88 5.82
C CYS A 25 7.84 -3.93 6.22
N PHE A 26 8.31 -3.09 5.31
CA PHE A 26 9.37 -2.11 5.59
C PHE A 26 8.95 -1.14 6.70
N LEU A 27 7.75 -0.57 6.61
CA LEU A 27 7.22 0.36 7.62
C LEU A 27 6.98 -0.32 8.98
N ALA A 28 6.62 -1.60 8.97
CA ALA A 28 6.42 -2.43 10.15
C ALA A 28 7.73 -2.95 10.77
N GLY A 29 8.90 -2.68 10.15
CA GLY A 29 10.19 -3.22 10.60
C GLY A 29 10.35 -4.72 10.36
N LEU A 30 9.57 -5.29 9.44
CA LEU A 30 9.59 -6.70 9.10
C LEU A 30 10.61 -6.99 7.98
N LYS A 31 11.16 -8.20 8.00
CA LYS A 31 12.14 -8.68 7.03
C LYS A 31 11.49 -9.15 5.72
N GLN A 32 12.31 -9.30 4.68
CA GLN A 32 11.88 -9.75 3.36
C GLN A 32 11.06 -11.05 3.37
N ARG A 33 11.43 -12.03 4.22
CA ARG A 33 10.69 -13.29 4.34
C ARG A 33 9.19 -13.13 4.62
N HIS A 34 8.78 -12.04 5.28
CA HIS A 34 7.38 -11.85 5.66
C HIS A 34 6.52 -11.36 4.48
N ILE A 35 7.12 -10.89 3.39
CA ILE A 35 6.40 -10.47 2.17
C ILE A 35 5.72 -11.68 1.53
N GLU A 36 6.41 -12.82 1.56
CA GLU A 36 5.95 -14.08 0.97
C GLU A 36 5.07 -14.90 1.92
N CYS A 37 4.97 -14.51 3.20
CA CYS A 37 4.12 -15.20 4.18
C CYS A 37 2.63 -14.97 3.90
N ASP A 38 1.85 -16.02 4.07
CA ASP A 38 0.41 -15.90 4.20
C ASP A 38 0.05 -15.24 5.53
N TRP A 39 -1.13 -14.61 5.60
CA TRP A 39 -1.58 -13.94 6.82
C TRP A 39 -1.64 -14.88 8.04
N ALA A 40 -1.95 -16.16 7.81
CA ALA A 40 -2.03 -17.17 8.86
C ALA A 40 -0.66 -17.51 9.47
N ASP A 41 0.42 -17.34 8.71
CA ASP A 41 1.79 -17.67 9.14
C ASP A 41 2.45 -16.53 9.93
N LEU A 42 1.87 -15.33 9.89
CA LEU A 42 2.32 -14.21 10.69
C LEU A 42 1.91 -14.40 12.15
N SER A 43 2.87 -14.19 13.05
CA SER A 43 2.61 -14.11 14.48
C SER A 43 1.72 -12.91 14.80
N GLU A 44 1.04 -12.96 15.96
CA GLU A 44 0.22 -11.83 16.42
C GLU A 44 1.04 -10.54 16.58
N GLY A 45 2.31 -10.64 17.00
CA GLY A 45 3.20 -9.48 17.08
C GLY A 45 3.48 -8.85 15.71
N GLU A 46 3.68 -9.66 14.68
CA GLU A 46 3.89 -9.18 13.30
C GLU A 46 2.62 -8.54 12.74
N LYS A 47 1.44 -9.13 13.01
CA LYS A 47 0.13 -8.56 12.64
C LYS A 47 -0.11 -7.21 13.31
N VAL A 48 0.25 -7.06 14.59
CA VAL A 48 0.18 -5.78 15.32
C VAL A 48 1.12 -4.76 14.70
N SER A 49 2.36 -5.13 14.36
CA SER A 49 3.30 -4.24 13.68
C SER A 49 2.80 -3.77 12.32
N LEU A 50 2.18 -4.67 11.53
CA LEU A 50 1.54 -4.30 10.25
C LEU A 50 0.40 -3.30 10.44
N TRP A 51 -0.43 -3.48 11.47
CA TRP A 51 -1.45 -2.48 11.80
C TRP A 51 -0.84 -1.13 12.19
N GLY A 52 0.24 -1.14 12.98
CA GLY A 52 1.01 0.07 13.30
C GLY A 52 1.53 0.80 12.06
N ALA A 53 2.01 0.06 11.06
CA ALA A 53 2.43 0.62 9.79
C ALA A 53 1.26 1.29 9.04
N VAL A 54 0.09 0.65 8.99
CA VAL A 54 -1.13 1.24 8.38
C VAL A 54 -1.53 2.54 9.08
N LEU A 55 -1.51 2.57 10.41
CA LEU A 55 -1.80 3.80 11.17
C LEU A 55 -0.80 4.91 10.87
N LYS A 56 0.49 4.58 10.72
CA LYS A 56 1.53 5.54 10.36
C LYS A 56 1.31 6.12 8.96
N VAL A 57 0.93 5.31 7.98
CA VAL A 57 0.58 5.79 6.63
C VAL A 57 -0.60 6.75 6.69
N ARG A 58 -1.65 6.42 7.45
CA ARG A 58 -2.81 7.31 7.62
C ARG A 58 -2.42 8.65 8.25
N GLN A 59 -1.56 8.63 9.26
CA GLN A 59 -1.06 9.85 9.90
C GLN A 59 -0.26 10.69 8.90
N LEU A 60 0.67 10.08 8.17
CA LEU A 60 1.44 10.78 7.13
C LEU A 60 0.53 11.43 6.09
N GLN A 61 -0.48 10.70 5.59
CA GLN A 61 -1.45 11.25 4.65
C GLN A 61 -2.20 12.46 5.21
N GLN A 62 -2.56 12.45 6.50
CA GLN A 62 -3.18 13.60 7.16
C GLN A 62 -2.23 14.78 7.31
N ASP A 63 -0.99 14.51 7.73
CA ASP A 63 0.04 15.52 7.97
C ASP A 63 0.53 16.15 6.67
N THR A 64 0.50 15.43 5.55
CA THR A 64 0.97 15.91 4.24
C THR A 64 -0.16 16.32 3.31
N ARG A 65 -1.42 16.31 3.74
CA ARG A 65 -2.59 16.54 2.86
C ARG A 65 -2.65 17.90 2.17
N PHE A 66 -1.93 18.89 2.72
CA PHE A 66 -1.90 20.26 2.21
C PHE A 66 -0.70 20.53 1.31
N PHE A 67 0.25 19.59 1.19
CA PHE A 67 1.33 19.76 0.26
C PHE A 67 0.81 19.66 -1.17
N THR A 68 1.29 20.58 -1.99
CA THR A 68 1.05 20.70 -3.41
C THR A 68 2.31 20.31 -4.17
N PRO A 69 2.23 19.96 -5.47
CA PRO A 69 3.42 19.73 -6.28
C PRO A 69 4.43 20.90 -6.24
N GLU A 70 3.93 22.14 -6.09
CA GLU A 70 4.72 23.36 -5.98
C GLU A 70 5.59 23.40 -4.73
N ASP A 71 5.15 22.79 -3.62
CA ASP A 71 5.93 22.70 -2.37
C ASP A 71 7.19 21.83 -2.54
N PHE A 72 7.26 21.03 -3.60
CA PHE A 72 8.42 20.21 -3.96
C PHE A 72 9.20 20.75 -5.17
N LYS A 73 8.89 21.96 -5.63
CA LYS A 73 9.58 22.61 -6.76
C LYS A 73 11.05 22.86 -6.41
N GLY A 74 11.95 22.37 -7.26
CA GLY A 74 13.40 22.45 -7.04
C GLY A 74 14.02 21.23 -6.35
N ALA A 75 13.22 20.33 -5.78
CA ALA A 75 13.68 19.07 -5.18
C ALA A 75 13.90 17.93 -6.19
N GLY A 76 13.78 18.19 -7.51
CA GLY A 76 13.79 17.14 -8.55
C GLY A 76 12.56 16.22 -8.54
N ALA A 77 11.61 16.44 -7.62
CA ALA A 77 10.43 15.61 -7.38
C ALA A 77 9.34 15.70 -8.46
N CYS A 78 9.36 16.71 -9.33
CA CYS A 78 8.40 16.87 -10.42
C CYS A 78 8.57 15.86 -11.59
N ARG A 79 9.35 14.78 -11.40
CA ARG A 79 9.57 13.72 -12.41
C ARG A 79 8.93 12.38 -12.04
N VAL A 80 8.10 12.31 -11.01
CA VAL A 80 7.24 11.14 -10.79
C VAL A 80 6.07 11.26 -11.77
N ALA A 81 6.29 10.81 -13.00
CA ALA A 81 5.21 10.64 -13.95
C ALA A 81 4.17 9.69 -13.32
N PRO A 82 2.87 9.99 -13.37
CA PRO A 82 1.86 9.00 -13.07
C PRO A 82 2.05 7.87 -14.09
N ARG A 83 2.62 6.73 -13.67
CA ARG A 83 2.50 5.51 -14.46
C ARG A 83 1.01 5.15 -14.47
N GLU A 84 0.40 5.40 -15.62
CA GLU A 84 -0.82 4.75 -16.11
C GLU A 84 -2.11 5.06 -15.33
N VAL A 85 -2.67 6.25 -15.59
CA VAL A 85 -4.13 6.45 -15.54
C VAL A 85 -4.59 7.14 -16.83
N GLU A 86 -4.18 6.62 -17.98
CA GLU A 86 -4.82 6.89 -19.27
C GLU A 86 -4.75 5.64 -20.14
N GLN A 87 -5.58 4.65 -19.82
CA GLN A 87 -6.09 3.73 -20.84
C GLN A 87 -7.62 3.71 -20.70
N ASP A 88 -8.29 3.79 -21.85
CA ASP A 88 -9.74 3.78 -22.09
C ASP A 88 -10.52 5.09 -22.15
N VAL A 89 -9.97 6.13 -22.79
CA VAL A 89 -10.83 7.11 -23.50
C VAL A 89 -10.25 7.53 -24.85
N ASN A 90 -10.17 6.61 -25.81
CA ASN A 90 -10.49 6.86 -27.23
C ASN A 90 -10.04 5.69 -28.10
N ASN A 91 -10.93 4.71 -28.28
CA ASN A 91 -10.92 3.89 -29.47
C ASN A 91 -12.37 3.63 -29.88
N SER A 92 -12.98 4.62 -30.53
CA SER A 92 -14.07 4.43 -31.49
C SER A 92 -14.46 5.77 -32.12
N MET A 93 -13.63 6.25 -33.04
CA MET A 93 -14.11 6.93 -34.25
C MET A 93 -13.05 6.73 -35.33
N HIS A 94 -13.15 5.61 -36.05
CA HIS A 94 -12.92 5.54 -37.49
C HIS A 94 -13.52 4.26 -38.06
#